data_AF-A0A945JXB1-F1
#
_entry.id   AF-A0A945JXB1-F1
#
_cell.length_a   1.000
_cell.length_b   1.000
_cell.length_c   1.000
_cell.angle_alpha   90.00
_cell.angle_beta   90.00
_cell.angle_gamma   90.00
#
_symmetry.space_group_name_H-M   'P 1'
#
loop_
_entity.id
_entity.type
_entity.pdbx_description
1 polymer ?
#
loop_
_entity_poly.entity_id
_entity_poly.type
_entity_poly.pdbx_seq_one_letter_code
_entity_poly.pdbx_strand_id
1 'polypeptide(L)'
;MNAEAPRETPTRWVEGMTFHSSDPQVRIEVADSLHFIGRFQFDISNLADVDSFYFADATAGPYTRRLAFHFETQRPGRDFTYRFPAEPLVRLGEFDYYHDAFFGPQARLVAENPKADFSKVENFLQSQTLELWEDAMWHRFMRTLDESRRSELLILYHEDLRNVETPSADLSAEGAKADQWPKIAKELRLRALSSFRVTEG
;
A
#
# COMPACT_ATOMS: atom_id res chain seq x y z
N MET A 1 4.96 15.60 43.02
CA MET A 1 4.33 16.02 41.75
C MET A 1 5.23 15.50 40.64
N ASN A 2 4.83 14.41 39.97
CA ASN A 2 5.60 13.86 38.87
C ASN A 2 5.21 14.65 37.62
N ALA A 3 6.16 15.41 37.06
CA ALA A 3 6.00 16.00 35.75
C ALA A 3 5.99 14.86 34.73
N GLU A 4 4.89 14.71 33.98
CA GLU A 4 4.85 13.89 32.77
C GLU A 4 5.90 14.45 31.80
N ALA A 5 6.80 13.60 31.32
CA ALA A 5 7.72 13.97 30.25
C ALA A 5 6.91 14.40 29.02
N PRO A 6 7.36 15.42 28.26
CA PRO A 6 6.66 15.84 27.04
C PRO A 6 6.55 14.64 26.09
N ARG A 7 5.33 14.34 25.62
CA ARG A 7 5.10 13.31 24.61
C ARG A 7 5.79 13.78 23.32
N GLU A 8 6.82 13.05 22.89
CA GLU A 8 7.43 13.27 21.58
C GLU A 8 6.36 13.17 20.50
N THR A 9 6.35 14.14 19.58
CA THR A 9 5.44 14.10 18.43
C THR A 9 5.82 12.88 17.57
N PRO A 10 4.88 11.98 17.26
CA PRO A 10 5.19 10.81 16.44
C PRO A 10 5.64 11.26 15.05
N THR A 11 6.64 10.57 14.48
CA THR A 11 7.12 10.86 13.12
C THR A 11 6.03 10.73 12.07
N ARG A 12 5.07 9.81 12.28
CA ARG A 12 3.96 9.54 11.37
C ARG A 12 2.68 9.27 12.15
N TRP A 13 1.57 9.86 11.71
CA TRP A 13 0.28 9.69 12.36
C TRP A 13 -0.88 9.93 11.39
N VAL A 14 -2.09 9.61 11.83
CA VAL A 14 -3.33 9.93 11.14
C VAL A 14 -4.15 10.86 12.03
N GLU A 15 -4.60 11.98 11.47
CA GLU A 15 -5.51 12.92 12.11
C GLU A 15 -6.73 13.13 11.21
N GLY A 16 -7.90 12.70 11.68
CA GLY A 16 -9.10 12.61 10.84
C GLY A 16 -8.85 11.72 9.62
N MET A 17 -9.07 12.27 8.42
CA MET A 17 -8.81 11.60 7.13
C MET A 17 -7.50 12.05 6.49
N THR A 18 -6.57 12.60 7.28
CA THR A 18 -5.27 13.05 6.78
C THR A 18 -4.17 12.22 7.41
N PHE A 19 -3.32 11.65 6.56
CA PHE A 19 -2.05 11.06 6.96
C PHE A 19 -0.96 12.14 6.99
N HIS A 20 -0.14 12.10 8.02
CA HIS A 20 0.98 13.00 8.24
C HIS A 20 2.26 12.22 8.45
N SER A 21 3.34 12.71 7.84
CA SER A 21 4.71 12.30 8.09
C SER A 21 5.58 13.55 8.24
N SER A 22 6.40 13.62 9.29
CA SER A 22 7.41 14.67 9.45
C SER A 22 8.75 14.30 8.83
N ASP A 23 8.99 13.02 8.55
CA ASP A 23 10.21 12.52 7.94
C ASP A 23 9.93 11.34 6.98
N PRO A 24 9.97 11.57 5.66
CA PRO A 24 9.98 12.88 5.00
C PRO A 24 8.69 13.64 5.29
N GLN A 25 8.74 14.97 5.14
CA GLN A 25 7.55 15.80 5.23
C GLN A 25 6.57 15.44 4.11
N VAL A 26 5.45 14.83 4.48
CA VAL A 26 4.40 14.41 3.56
C VAL A 26 3.05 14.56 4.25
N ARG A 27 2.07 15.08 3.51
CA ARG A 27 0.67 15.11 3.90
C ARG A 27 -0.19 14.52 2.79
N ILE A 28 -1.01 13.55 3.16
CA ILE A 28 -1.91 12.88 2.22
C ILE A 28 -3.31 12.90 2.79
N GLU A 29 -4.22 13.55 2.08
CA GLU A 29 -5.64 13.44 2.35
C GLU A 29 -6.16 12.12 1.77
N VAL A 30 -6.96 11.41 2.56
CA VAL A 30 -7.61 10.15 2.18
C VAL A 30 -9.09 10.46 1.90
N ALA A 31 -9.66 9.83 0.87
CA ALA A 31 -11.08 9.97 0.57
C ALA A 31 -11.96 9.57 1.77
N ASP A 32 -13.03 10.32 2.02
CA ASP A 32 -14.00 10.11 3.10
C ASP A 32 -14.71 8.74 3.06
N SER A 33 -14.75 8.12 1.88
CA SER A 33 -15.24 6.77 1.65
C SER A 33 -14.33 5.64 2.17
N LEU A 34 -13.24 5.97 2.87
CA LEU A 34 -12.36 5.02 3.53
C LEU A 34 -12.29 5.32 5.04
N HIS A 35 -11.87 4.33 5.81
CA HIS A 35 -11.70 4.39 7.26
C HIS A 35 -10.30 3.97 7.64
N PHE A 36 -9.67 4.66 8.59
CA PHE A 36 -8.40 4.22 9.13
C PHE A 36 -8.59 2.92 9.91
N ILE A 37 -7.85 1.88 9.51
CA ILE A 37 -7.91 0.53 10.08
C ILE A 37 -6.84 0.37 11.15
N GLY A 38 -5.65 0.89 10.89
CA GLY A 38 -4.57 0.85 11.87
C GLY A 38 -3.19 1.00 11.27
N ARG A 39 -2.23 1.04 12.18
CA ARG A 39 -0.80 1.06 11.88
C ARG A 39 -0.22 -0.34 12.10
N PHE A 40 0.62 -0.78 11.18
CA PHE A 40 1.32 -2.06 11.29
C PHE A 40 2.80 -1.88 10.99
N GLN A 41 3.65 -2.35 11.90
CA GLN A 41 5.10 -2.29 11.79
C GLN A 41 5.65 -3.71 11.78
N PHE A 42 6.54 -4.00 10.85
CA PHE A 42 7.19 -5.30 10.71
C PHE A 42 8.52 -5.17 9.96
N ASP A 43 9.31 -6.23 9.91
CA ASP A 43 10.53 -6.27 9.10
C ASP A 43 10.34 -7.14 7.86
N ILE A 44 10.98 -6.72 6.76
CA ILE A 44 11.12 -7.51 5.53
C ILE A 44 12.39 -8.34 5.67
N SER A 45 12.27 -9.55 6.23
CA SER A 45 13.34 -10.55 6.31
C SER A 45 14.70 -10.00 6.79
N ASN A 46 14.72 -9.14 7.82
CA ASN A 46 15.91 -8.44 8.33
C ASN A 46 16.66 -7.55 7.30
N LEU A 47 16.00 -7.12 6.23
CA LEU A 47 16.52 -6.21 5.20
C LEU A 47 16.07 -4.77 5.48
N ALA A 48 14.76 -4.57 5.67
CA ALA A 48 14.16 -3.26 5.88
C ALA A 48 13.15 -3.31 7.04
N ASP A 49 12.99 -2.15 7.70
CA ASP A 49 11.91 -1.88 8.63
C ASP A 49 10.76 -1.23 7.88
N VAL A 50 9.55 -1.72 8.12
CA VAL A 50 8.31 -1.24 7.51
C VAL A 50 7.46 -0.53 8.54
N ASP A 51 6.92 0.61 8.12
CA ASP A 51 5.88 1.35 8.85
C ASP A 51 4.70 1.64 7.92
N SER A 52 3.58 0.95 8.14
CA SER A 52 2.41 1.00 7.26
C SER A 52 1.16 1.52 7.96
N PHE A 53 0.37 2.32 7.25
CA PHE A 53 -0.92 2.86 7.70
C PHE A 53 -2.01 2.41 6.73
N TYR A 54 -3.00 1.68 7.22
CA TYR A 54 -4.03 1.04 6.39
C TYR A 54 -5.36 1.75 6.52
N PHE A 55 -6.04 1.87 5.37
CA PHE A 55 -7.39 2.38 5.24
C PHE A 55 -8.22 1.43 4.39
N ALA A 56 -9.51 1.25 4.69
CA ALA A 56 -10.42 0.41 3.90
C ALA A 56 -11.84 1.00 3.88
N ASP A 57 -12.65 0.58 2.92
CA ASP A 57 -14.06 1.01 2.78
C ASP A 57 -15.01 0.32 3.78
N ALA A 58 -14.50 -0.58 4.62
CA ALA A 58 -15.19 -1.14 5.76
C ALA A 58 -14.21 -1.28 6.94
N THR A 59 -14.73 -1.32 8.16
CA THR A 59 -13.93 -1.53 9.38
C THR A 59 -14.00 -2.96 9.93
N ALA A 60 -14.88 -3.80 9.36
CA ALA A 60 -15.05 -5.20 9.74
C ALA A 60 -15.77 -5.96 8.62
N GLY A 61 -15.53 -7.27 8.54
CA GLY A 61 -16.17 -8.16 7.58
C GLY A 61 -15.67 -7.95 6.14
N PRO A 62 -16.53 -8.16 5.13
CA PRO A 62 -16.15 -7.97 3.74
C PRO A 62 -15.92 -6.48 3.44
N TYR A 63 -14.85 -6.20 2.70
CA TYR A 63 -14.49 -4.88 2.20
C TYR A 63 -14.13 -5.02 0.71
N THR A 64 -14.23 -3.94 -0.06
CA THR A 64 -14.02 -4.01 -1.53
C THR A 64 -12.73 -3.34 -1.96
N ARG A 65 -12.18 -2.44 -1.13
CA ARG A 65 -10.94 -1.71 -1.44
C ARG A 65 -10.19 -1.27 -0.20
N ARG A 66 -8.88 -1.21 -0.31
CA ARG A 66 -7.98 -0.65 0.71
C ARG A 66 -6.91 0.23 0.10
N LEU A 67 -6.45 1.17 0.91
CA LEU A 67 -5.32 2.05 0.65
C LEU A 67 -4.31 1.88 1.78
N ALA A 68 -3.03 1.88 1.47
CA ALA A 68 -1.98 1.94 2.48
C ALA A 68 -0.88 2.93 2.11
N PHE A 69 -0.35 3.59 3.12
CA PHE A 69 0.90 4.34 3.04
C PHE A 69 1.97 3.54 3.76
N HIS A 70 2.97 3.11 3.01
CA HIS A 70 3.95 2.13 3.43
C HIS A 70 5.34 2.73 3.28
N PHE A 71 6.05 2.86 4.39
CA PHE A 71 7.42 3.37 4.42
C PHE A 71 8.36 2.21 4.66
N GLU A 72 9.27 1.97 3.74
CA GLU A 72 10.36 1.02 3.93
C GLU A 72 11.66 1.78 4.17
N THR A 73 12.40 1.38 5.21
CA THR A 73 13.74 1.89 5.47
C THR A 73 14.70 0.72 5.62
N GLN A 74 15.76 0.70 4.81
CA GLN A 74 16.78 -0.32 4.92
C GLN A 74 17.52 -0.25 6.25
N ARG A 75 17.80 -1.41 6.84
CA ARG A 75 18.63 -1.52 8.03
C ARG A 75 20.10 -1.18 7.72
N PRO A 76 20.84 -0.56 8.67
CA PRO A 76 22.27 -0.31 8.49
C PRO A 76 23.06 -1.60 8.19
N GLY A 77 24.12 -1.49 7.36
CA GLY A 77 25.00 -2.62 7.03
C GLY A 77 24.51 -3.54 5.91
N ARG A 78 23.54 -3.10 5.11
CA ARG A 78 23.06 -3.79 3.90
C ARG A 78 23.40 -2.97 2.65
N ASP A 79 24.03 -3.62 1.67
CA ASP A 79 24.41 -3.02 0.38
C ASP A 79 23.32 -3.25 -0.69
N PHE A 80 22.12 -2.71 -0.45
CA PHE A 80 21.03 -2.72 -1.43
C PHE A 80 20.57 -1.28 -1.70
N THR A 81 20.07 -1.01 -2.91
CA THR A 81 19.48 0.30 -3.25
C THR A 81 18.20 0.06 -4.02
N TYR A 82 17.14 0.79 -3.69
CA TYR A 82 15.88 0.68 -4.40
C TYR A 82 16.05 1.17 -5.84
N ARG A 83 15.85 0.28 -6.82
CA ARG A 83 15.93 0.56 -8.26
C ARG A 83 14.61 0.27 -8.95
N PHE A 84 14.11 1.27 -9.67
CA PHE A 84 12.88 1.16 -10.44
C PHE A 84 13.21 1.10 -11.95
N PRO A 85 12.45 0.34 -12.75
CA PRO A 85 12.60 0.32 -14.20
C PRO A 85 12.26 1.68 -14.83
N ALA A 86 12.73 1.90 -16.05
CA ALA A 86 12.36 3.08 -16.84
C ALA A 86 10.89 2.93 -17.32
N GLU A 87 10.02 3.83 -16.88
CA GLU A 87 8.58 3.97 -17.19
C GLU A 87 7.58 3.15 -16.35
N PRO A 88 6.34 3.64 -16.14
CA PRO A 88 5.81 5.01 -16.28
C PRO A 88 5.86 5.81 -14.95
N LEU A 89 5.96 7.15 -15.07
CA LEU A 89 5.87 8.08 -13.93
C LEU A 89 4.49 8.74 -13.84
N VAL A 90 4.07 9.05 -12.62
CA VAL A 90 2.94 9.93 -12.33
C VAL A 90 3.36 10.99 -11.30
N ARG A 91 2.99 12.24 -11.54
CA ARG A 91 3.20 13.34 -10.61
C ARG A 91 2.11 13.30 -9.53
N LEU A 92 2.50 13.14 -8.27
CA LEU A 92 1.62 13.23 -7.10
C LEU A 92 2.22 14.27 -6.15
N GLY A 93 1.51 15.38 -5.89
CA GLY A 93 2.11 16.51 -5.20
C GLY A 93 3.26 17.09 -6.02
N GLU A 94 4.43 17.28 -5.41
CA GLU A 94 5.61 17.83 -6.10
C GLU A 94 6.51 16.75 -6.71
N PHE A 95 6.31 15.48 -6.34
CA PHE A 95 7.19 14.36 -6.71
C PHE A 95 6.64 13.45 -7.80
N ASP A 96 7.57 12.90 -8.59
CA ASP A 96 7.28 11.81 -9.53
C ASP A 96 7.33 10.45 -8.82
N TYR A 97 6.34 9.61 -9.08
CA TYR A 97 6.24 8.24 -8.59
C TYR A 97 6.27 7.28 -9.77
N TYR A 98 7.06 6.22 -9.63
CA TYR A 98 6.91 5.03 -10.47
C TYR A 98 5.60 4.37 -10.12
N HIS A 99 4.94 3.75 -11.10
CA HIS A 99 3.71 3.04 -10.80
C HIS A 99 3.53 1.79 -11.64
N ASP A 100 2.91 0.79 -11.03
CA ASP A 100 2.56 -0.47 -11.68
C ASP A 100 1.22 -1.01 -11.17
N ALA A 101 0.72 -2.01 -11.89
CA ALA A 101 -0.49 -2.73 -11.53
C ALA A 101 -0.27 -4.23 -11.71
N PHE A 102 -0.87 -5.04 -10.84
CA PHE A 102 -0.85 -6.49 -10.90
C PHE A 102 -2.15 -7.06 -10.33
N PHE A 103 -2.37 -8.36 -10.52
CA PHE A 103 -3.52 -9.11 -10.01
C PHE A 103 -3.07 -10.54 -9.70
N GLY A 104 -3.87 -11.28 -8.92
CA GLY A 104 -3.51 -12.63 -8.54
C GLY A 104 -4.41 -13.26 -7.47
N PRO A 105 -4.24 -14.57 -7.25
CA PRO A 105 -5.05 -15.35 -6.32
C PRO A 105 -4.56 -15.14 -4.89
N GLN A 106 -5.01 -14.04 -4.28
CA GLN A 106 -4.58 -13.56 -2.98
C GLN A 106 -4.69 -14.61 -1.87
N ALA A 107 -5.85 -15.25 -1.71
CA ALA A 107 -6.03 -16.27 -0.66
C ALA A 107 -5.07 -17.45 -0.83
N ARG A 108 -4.89 -17.90 -2.07
CA ARG A 108 -3.95 -18.97 -2.41
C ARG A 108 -2.51 -18.58 -2.11
N LEU A 109 -2.09 -17.38 -2.51
CA LEU A 109 -0.72 -16.89 -2.26
C LEU A 109 -0.41 -16.83 -0.76
N VAL A 110 -1.36 -16.38 0.06
CA VAL A 110 -1.23 -16.34 1.52
C VAL A 110 -1.09 -17.74 2.11
N ALA A 111 -1.93 -18.67 1.65
CA ALA A 111 -1.89 -20.06 2.11
C ALA A 111 -0.58 -20.77 1.72
N GLU A 112 -0.07 -20.54 0.51
CA GLU A 112 1.18 -21.14 0.01
C GLU A 112 2.43 -20.50 0.64
N ASN A 113 2.36 -19.24 1.07
CA ASN A 113 3.50 -18.48 1.57
C ASN A 113 3.21 -17.77 2.91
N PRO A 114 2.89 -18.48 4.00
CA PRO A 114 2.41 -17.88 5.25
C PRO A 114 3.43 -16.98 5.95
N LYS A 115 4.72 -17.06 5.58
CA LYS A 115 5.81 -16.24 6.13
C LYS A 115 6.21 -15.06 5.26
N ALA A 116 5.65 -14.94 4.05
CA ALA A 116 5.93 -13.82 3.15
C ALA A 116 5.37 -12.51 3.72
N ASP A 117 5.94 -11.39 3.30
CA ASP A 117 5.58 -10.08 3.84
C ASP A 117 4.14 -9.69 3.55
N PHE A 118 3.61 -10.03 2.36
CA PHE A 118 2.20 -9.84 2.06
C PHE A 118 1.28 -10.67 2.98
N SER A 119 1.70 -11.85 3.42
CA SER A 119 0.94 -12.69 4.36
C SER A 119 0.93 -12.08 5.77
N LYS A 120 2.01 -11.42 6.20
CA LYS A 120 2.02 -10.65 7.46
C LYS A 120 0.98 -9.53 7.44
N VAL A 121 0.87 -8.83 6.31
CA VAL A 121 -0.13 -7.77 6.11
C VAL A 121 -1.56 -8.32 6.17
N GLU A 122 -1.85 -9.44 5.49
CA GLU A 122 -3.19 -10.03 5.56
C GLU A 122 -3.54 -10.51 6.96
N ASN A 123 -2.61 -11.15 7.67
CA ASN A 123 -2.82 -11.55 9.05
C ASN A 123 -3.13 -10.34 9.95
N PHE A 124 -2.45 -9.20 9.73
CA PHE A 124 -2.77 -7.97 10.43
C PHE A 124 -4.21 -7.52 10.13
N LEU A 125 -4.63 -7.46 8.87
CA LEU A 125 -5.99 -7.01 8.53
C LEU A 125 -7.08 -7.95 9.03
N GLN A 126 -6.85 -9.26 9.00
CA GLN A 126 -7.73 -10.24 9.61
C GLN A 126 -7.81 -10.06 11.13
N SER A 127 -6.70 -9.69 11.79
CA SER A 127 -6.73 -9.33 13.21
C SER A 127 -7.55 -8.07 13.49
N GLN A 128 -7.74 -7.21 12.48
CA GLN A 128 -8.66 -6.06 12.50
C GLN A 128 -10.06 -6.42 12.00
N THR A 129 -10.42 -7.71 11.97
CA THR A 129 -11.72 -8.26 11.58
C THR A 129 -12.10 -8.13 10.10
N LEU A 130 -11.15 -7.80 9.22
CA LEU A 130 -11.39 -7.76 7.77
C LEU A 130 -11.22 -9.13 7.11
N GLU A 131 -12.07 -9.44 6.13
CA GLU A 131 -12.03 -10.72 5.42
C GLU A 131 -10.91 -10.79 4.38
N LEU A 132 -10.32 -11.98 4.20
CA LEU A 132 -9.33 -12.20 3.15
C LEU A 132 -10.03 -12.34 1.79
N TRP A 133 -9.53 -11.64 0.78
CA TRP A 133 -10.01 -11.79 -0.60
C TRP A 133 -9.48 -13.06 -1.26
N GLU A 134 -10.31 -13.70 -2.08
CA GLU A 134 -9.90 -14.83 -2.93
C GLU A 134 -8.90 -14.39 -3.99
N ASP A 135 -9.32 -13.43 -4.81
CA ASP A 135 -8.53 -12.78 -5.86
C ASP A 135 -8.48 -11.28 -5.59
N ALA A 136 -7.35 -10.65 -5.88
CA ALA A 136 -7.22 -9.21 -5.75
C ALA A 136 -6.41 -8.60 -6.89
N MET A 137 -6.55 -7.29 -7.03
CA MET A 137 -5.73 -6.46 -7.89
C MET A 137 -5.14 -5.30 -7.10
N TRP A 138 -3.97 -4.86 -7.53
CA TRP A 138 -3.15 -3.88 -6.84
C TRP A 138 -2.68 -2.82 -7.83
N HIS A 139 -2.60 -1.59 -7.35
CA HIS A 139 -1.87 -0.50 -7.97
C HIS A 139 -0.88 0.06 -6.95
N ARG A 140 0.38 0.19 -7.34
CA ARG A 140 1.42 0.76 -6.47
C ARG A 140 1.95 2.03 -7.07
N PHE A 141 2.16 3.04 -6.23
CA PHE A 141 2.97 4.20 -6.52
C PHE A 141 4.21 4.17 -5.62
N MET A 142 5.41 4.29 -6.19
CA MET A 142 6.67 4.13 -5.47
C MET A 142 7.58 5.32 -5.73
N ARG A 143 8.23 5.83 -4.68
CA ARG A 143 9.35 6.76 -4.82
C ARG A 143 10.40 6.53 -3.75
N THR A 144 11.65 6.82 -4.07
CA THR A 144 12.71 6.97 -3.06
C THR A 144 12.55 8.28 -2.30
N LEU A 145 12.90 8.29 -1.02
CA LEU A 145 12.72 9.46 -0.15
C LEU A 145 13.94 10.40 -0.14
N ASP A 146 15.11 9.89 -0.54
CA ASP A 146 16.36 10.66 -0.64
C ASP A 146 17.29 10.10 -1.72
N GLU A 147 18.39 10.81 -1.97
CA GLU A 147 19.44 10.41 -2.92
C GLU A 147 20.18 9.13 -2.50
N SER A 148 20.15 8.76 -1.21
CA SER A 148 20.76 7.52 -0.73
C SER A 148 19.99 6.29 -1.22
N ARG A 149 18.70 6.45 -1.57
CA ARG A 149 17.81 5.38 -2.05
C ARG A 149 17.75 4.20 -1.08
N ARG A 150 17.86 4.50 0.22
CA ARG A 150 17.75 3.54 1.32
C ARG A 150 16.37 3.53 1.96
N SER A 151 15.53 4.51 1.63
CA SER A 151 14.16 4.58 2.09
C SER A 151 13.21 4.86 0.93
N GLU A 152 12.04 4.26 0.97
CA GLU A 152 10.98 4.46 -0.03
C GLU A 152 9.61 4.66 0.61
N LEU A 153 8.77 5.41 -0.10
CA LEU A 153 7.35 5.54 0.16
C LEU A 153 6.60 4.81 -0.95
N LEU A 154 5.76 3.87 -0.53
CA LEU A 154 4.78 3.21 -1.37
C LEU A 154 3.39 3.69 -0.98
N ILE A 155 2.61 4.10 -1.98
CA ILE A 155 1.16 4.25 -1.86
C ILE A 155 0.54 3.05 -2.55
N LEU A 156 -0.09 2.19 -1.77
CA LEU A 156 -0.59 0.88 -2.18
C LEU A 156 -2.11 0.92 -2.22
N TYR A 157 -2.72 0.73 -3.38
CA TYR A 157 -4.17 0.67 -3.53
C TYR A 157 -4.57 -0.72 -4.01
N HIS A 158 -5.46 -1.40 -3.28
CA HIS A 158 -5.89 -2.75 -3.60
C HIS A 158 -7.41 -2.83 -3.68
N GLU A 159 -7.91 -3.67 -4.58
CA GLU A 159 -9.33 -3.98 -4.72
C GLU A 159 -9.53 -5.49 -4.79
N ASP A 160 -10.68 -5.93 -4.29
CA ASP A 160 -11.21 -7.25 -4.55
C ASP A 160 -11.44 -7.41 -6.06
N LEU A 161 -10.91 -8.48 -6.66
CA LEU A 161 -11.07 -8.70 -8.10
C LEU A 161 -12.51 -9.04 -8.49
N ARG A 162 -13.36 -9.45 -7.55
CA ARG A 162 -14.80 -9.63 -7.78
C ARG A 162 -15.47 -8.35 -8.28
N ASN A 163 -14.90 -7.18 -8.03
CA ASN A 163 -15.39 -5.89 -8.53
C ASN A 163 -15.40 -5.77 -10.07
N VAL A 164 -14.63 -6.62 -10.78
CA VAL A 164 -14.59 -6.66 -12.25
C VAL A 164 -15.14 -7.97 -12.83
N GLU A 165 -15.81 -8.77 -11.99
CA GLU A 165 -16.52 -10.00 -12.36
C GLU A 165 -15.67 -10.98 -13.22
N THR A 166 -14.36 -10.96 -13.04
CA THR A 166 -13.41 -11.77 -13.81
C THR A 166 -12.37 -12.37 -12.87
N PRO A 167 -12.27 -13.71 -12.76
CA PRO A 167 -11.28 -14.37 -11.92
C PRO A 167 -9.84 -14.05 -12.35
N SER A 168 -8.89 -14.13 -11.42
CA SER A 168 -7.48 -13.83 -11.72
C SER A 168 -6.90 -14.76 -12.80
N ALA A 169 -7.34 -16.02 -12.83
CA ALA A 169 -6.92 -17.00 -13.82
C ALA A 169 -7.26 -16.58 -15.26
N ASP A 170 -8.41 -15.95 -15.47
CA ASP A 170 -8.86 -15.52 -16.80
C ASP A 170 -8.11 -14.29 -17.31
N LEU A 171 -7.56 -13.46 -16.41
CA LEU A 171 -6.74 -12.28 -16.74
C LEU A 171 -5.28 -12.63 -16.99
N SER A 172 -4.84 -13.83 -16.59
CA SER A 172 -3.46 -14.29 -16.82
C SER A 172 -3.11 -14.31 -18.31
N ALA A 173 -1.82 -14.33 -18.65
CA ALA A 173 -1.38 -14.31 -20.06
C ALA A 173 -1.93 -15.47 -20.90
N GLU A 174 -2.25 -16.60 -20.27
CA GLU A 174 -2.84 -17.79 -20.89
C GLU A 174 -4.37 -17.85 -20.71
N GLY A 175 -4.95 -16.88 -20.00
CA GLY A 175 -6.36 -16.81 -19.66
C GLY A 175 -7.23 -16.30 -20.80
N ALA A 176 -8.51 -16.67 -20.74
CA ALA A 176 -9.49 -16.35 -21.79
C ALA A 176 -9.78 -14.85 -21.97
N LYS A 177 -9.37 -14.01 -21.02
CA LYS A 177 -9.60 -12.56 -20.97
C LYS A 177 -8.31 -11.77 -20.72
N ALA A 178 -7.15 -12.33 -21.11
CA ALA A 178 -5.84 -11.68 -20.95
C ALA A 178 -5.79 -10.25 -21.53
N ASP A 179 -6.51 -10.03 -22.63
CA ASP A 179 -6.60 -8.76 -23.35
C ASP A 179 -7.37 -7.67 -22.56
N GLN A 180 -8.13 -8.03 -21.53
CA GLN A 180 -8.88 -7.08 -20.70
C GLN A 180 -8.01 -6.40 -19.65
N TRP A 181 -6.90 -7.02 -19.25
CA TRP A 181 -6.07 -6.52 -18.15
C TRP A 181 -5.57 -5.07 -18.35
N PRO A 182 -5.06 -4.66 -19.53
CA PRO A 182 -4.60 -3.28 -19.72
C PRO A 182 -5.69 -2.24 -19.44
N LYS A 183 -6.95 -2.54 -19.79
CA LYS A 183 -8.09 -1.66 -19.50
C LYS A 183 -8.40 -1.64 -18.01
N ILE A 184 -8.49 -2.82 -17.37
CA ILE A 184 -8.76 -2.95 -15.93
C ILE A 184 -7.69 -2.23 -15.11
N ALA A 185 -6.40 -2.43 -15.42
CA ALA A 185 -5.28 -1.77 -14.76
C ALA A 185 -5.34 -0.24 -14.85
N LYS A 186 -5.75 0.29 -16.01
CA LYS A 186 -5.96 1.74 -16.20
C LYS A 186 -7.11 2.26 -15.34
N GLU A 187 -8.23 1.55 -15.29
CA GLU A 187 -9.39 1.93 -14.47
C GLU A 187 -9.09 1.83 -12.98
N LEU A 188 -8.34 0.79 -12.56
CA LEU A 188 -7.85 0.64 -11.19
C LEU A 188 -6.98 1.82 -10.77
N ARG A 189 -6.06 2.27 -11.64
CA ARG A 189 -5.25 3.47 -11.40
C ARG A 189 -6.12 4.70 -11.18
N LEU A 190 -7.14 4.91 -12.00
CA LEU A 190 -8.03 6.06 -11.86
C LEU A 190 -8.79 6.04 -10.52
N ARG A 191 -9.24 4.87 -10.08
CA ARG A 191 -9.86 4.70 -8.76
C ARG A 191 -8.86 4.94 -7.64
N ALA A 192 -7.63 4.42 -7.75
CA ALA A 192 -6.56 4.69 -6.80
C ALA A 192 -6.27 6.20 -6.67
N LEU A 193 -6.13 6.92 -7.79
CA LEU A 193 -5.88 8.37 -7.79
C LEU A 193 -7.07 9.18 -7.26
N SER A 194 -8.27 8.59 -7.19
CA SER A 194 -9.44 9.22 -6.58
C SER A 194 -9.55 8.96 -5.06
N SER A 195 -8.79 7.99 -4.53
CA SER A 195 -8.89 7.60 -3.11
C SER A 195 -7.97 8.40 -2.19
N PHE A 196 -7.07 9.22 -2.75
CA PHE A 196 -6.15 10.05 -1.98
C PHE A 196 -5.70 11.27 -2.77
N ARG A 197 -5.16 12.26 -2.05
CA ARG A 197 -4.49 13.44 -2.63
C ARG A 197 -3.26 13.77 -1.81
N VAL A 198 -2.08 13.77 -2.43
CA VAL A 198 -0.87 14.32 -1.81
C VAL A 198 -0.96 15.85 -1.86
N THR A 199 -0.99 16.48 -0.69
CA THR A 199 -1.17 17.95 -0.54
C THR A 199 0.11 18.66 -0.13
N GLU A 200 1.07 17.92 0.40
CA GLU A 200 2.38 18.40 0.82
C GLU A 200 3.35 17.23 0.67
N GLY A 201 4.54 17.47 0.14
CA GLY A 201 5.40 16.43 -0.38
C GLY A 201 5.42 16.48 -1.89
#